data_AF-A0A1W2CVA9-F1
#
_entry.id   AF-A0A1W2CVA9-F1
#
_cell.length_a   1.000
_cell.length_b   1.000
_cell.length_c   1.000
_cell.angle_alpha   90.00
_cell.angle_beta   90.00
_cell.angle_gamma   90.00
#
_symmetry.space_group_name_H-M   'P 1'
#
loop_
_entity.id
_entity.type
_entity.pdbx_description
1 polymer ?
#
loop_
_entity_poly.entity_id
_entity_poly.type
_entity_poly.pdbx_seq_one_letter_code
_entity_poly.pdbx_strand_id
1 'polypeptide(L)'
;MSLAVVGLVLAAALVWPGRASRVGLRGTDAVAARGPAALGWWRRVRAGRAPIEDLESLATVADLLAMALRSGATPVSAVNVVAREAPRPWREVLEEVGVQLARGGAAGVVWQLHARDHPHLAPVAGAWSLSEDLGVALAPSMATSAKVLRARVQARRRLDASTAGARATMHLLTLLPLAGLLAGFAFGLTPWEVYGHSPLTMLSVVVGLALTAAGWLVCRWVLGRAVAPREEA
;
A
#
# COMPACT_ATOMS: atom_id res chain seq x y z
N MET A 1 -39.94 4.67 -3.11
CA MET A 1 -39.36 4.70 -1.75
C MET A 1 -38.51 3.46 -1.43
N SER A 2 -38.86 2.27 -1.93
CA SER A 2 -38.01 1.06 -1.88
C SER A 2 -36.63 1.23 -2.52
N LEU A 3 -36.56 2.01 -3.59
CA LEU A 3 -35.31 2.35 -4.29
C LEU A 3 -34.35 3.22 -3.46
N ALA A 4 -34.85 4.03 -2.52
CA ALA A 4 -34.01 4.89 -1.70
C ALA A 4 -33.31 4.09 -0.60
N VAL A 5 -34.02 3.16 0.04
CA VAL A 5 -33.45 2.27 1.07
C VAL A 5 -32.52 1.24 0.43
N VAL A 6 -32.93 0.63 -0.68
CA VAL A 6 -32.06 -0.26 -1.46
C VAL A 6 -30.85 0.52 -1.99
N GLY A 7 -31.03 1.76 -2.45
CA GLY A 7 -29.94 2.64 -2.87
C GLY A 7 -28.97 3.00 -1.75
N LEU A 8 -29.45 3.17 -0.52
CA LEU A 8 -28.63 3.51 0.64
C LEU A 8 -27.89 2.30 1.22
N VAL A 9 -28.51 1.12 1.18
CA VAL A 9 -27.88 -0.18 1.49
C VAL A 9 -26.86 -0.55 0.41
N LEU A 10 -27.18 -0.33 -0.87
CA LEU A 10 -26.23 -0.52 -1.98
C LEU A 10 -25.11 0.51 -1.92
N ALA A 11 -25.37 1.76 -1.54
CA ALA A 11 -24.33 2.76 -1.34
C ALA A 11 -23.40 2.38 -0.17
N ALA A 12 -23.96 1.90 0.95
CA ALA A 12 -23.19 1.37 2.08
C ALA A 12 -22.37 0.12 1.67
N ALA A 13 -22.93 -0.75 0.82
CA ALA A 13 -22.25 -1.91 0.26
C ALA A 13 -21.24 -1.57 -0.85
N LEU A 14 -21.39 -0.45 -1.57
CA LEU A 14 -20.44 0.04 -2.57
C LEU A 14 -19.29 0.82 -1.93
N VAL A 15 -19.55 1.49 -0.81
CA VAL A 15 -18.52 2.14 0.03
C VAL A 15 -17.74 1.10 0.84
N TRP A 16 -18.23 -0.15 0.91
CA TRP A 16 -17.58 -1.30 1.54
C TRP A 16 -16.27 -1.70 0.82
N PRO A 17 -15.09 -1.53 1.43
CA PRO A 17 -13.82 -1.87 0.79
C PRO A 17 -13.42 -3.35 0.98
N GLY A 18 -14.34 -4.20 1.45
CA GLY A 18 -14.07 -5.57 1.93
C GLY A 18 -13.56 -6.60 0.91
N ARG A 19 -13.14 -6.20 -0.28
CA ARG A 19 -12.43 -7.09 -1.23
C ARG A 19 -10.92 -6.84 -1.32
N ALA A 20 -10.41 -5.85 -0.58
CA ALA A 20 -9.03 -5.39 -0.71
C ALA A 20 -7.96 -6.29 -0.08
N SER A 21 -8.33 -7.18 0.84
CA SER A 21 -7.37 -8.11 1.46
C SER A 21 -7.90 -9.52 1.40
N ARG A 22 -7.84 -10.10 0.19
CA ARG A 22 -7.70 -11.56 0.06
C ARG A 22 -6.45 -11.93 0.88
N VAL A 23 -6.71 -12.53 2.04
CA VAL A 23 -5.80 -13.42 2.73
C VAL A 23 -5.32 -14.43 1.71
N GLY A 24 -4.00 -14.61 1.62
CA GLY A 24 -3.38 -15.53 0.68
C GLY A 24 -3.85 -16.96 0.95
N LEU A 25 -4.84 -17.39 0.18
CA LEU A 25 -5.08 -18.80 -0.10
C LEU A 25 -4.65 -19.00 -1.56
N ARG A 26 -3.54 -19.71 -1.74
CA ARG A 26 -3.16 -20.30 -3.04
C ARG A 26 -4.29 -21.25 -3.44
N GLY A 27 -4.91 -21.03 -4.59
CA GLY A 27 -5.90 -21.95 -5.17
C GLY A 27 -6.91 -21.29 -6.11
N THR A 28 -6.69 -21.49 -7.40
CA THR A 28 -7.65 -21.51 -8.53
C THR A 28 -8.48 -20.27 -8.86
N ASP A 29 -8.08 -19.65 -9.97
CA ASP A 29 -8.85 -19.36 -11.19
C ASP A 29 -10.03 -18.38 -11.22
N ALA A 30 -9.93 -17.54 -12.25
CA ALA A 30 -10.78 -16.48 -12.78
C ALA A 30 -12.30 -16.68 -12.71
N VAL A 31 -13.01 -15.59 -12.38
CA VAL A 31 -14.14 -15.09 -13.20
C VAL A 31 -14.11 -13.57 -13.25
N ALA A 32 -14.32 -13.07 -14.46
CA ALA A 32 -14.19 -11.70 -14.94
C ALA A 32 -15.22 -10.70 -14.38
N ALA A 33 -14.86 -9.43 -14.56
CA ALA A 33 -15.51 -8.20 -14.13
C ALA A 33 -16.86 -7.89 -14.81
N ARG A 34 -17.56 -6.87 -14.29
CA ARG A 34 -17.99 -5.68 -15.06
C ARG A 34 -18.46 -4.55 -14.15
N GLY A 35 -17.83 -3.38 -14.30
CA GLY A 35 -18.22 -2.10 -13.69
C GLY A 35 -17.06 -1.09 -13.73
N PRO A 36 -17.20 0.10 -14.37
CA PRO A 36 -16.09 1.04 -14.57
C PRO A 36 -15.62 1.73 -13.27
N ALA A 37 -16.41 1.71 -12.20
CA ALA A 37 -15.98 2.13 -10.87
C ALA A 37 -14.95 1.17 -10.24
N ALA A 38 -14.83 -0.07 -10.76
CA ALA A 38 -13.96 -1.08 -10.20
C ALA A 38 -12.46 -0.75 -10.37
N LEU A 39 -12.06 -0.16 -11.50
CA LEU A 39 -10.66 0.10 -11.76
C LEU A 39 -10.03 1.13 -10.80
N GLY A 40 -10.79 2.13 -10.35
CA GLY A 40 -10.31 3.18 -9.46
C GLY A 40 -10.02 2.70 -8.04
N TRP A 41 -10.82 1.78 -7.51
CA TRP A 41 -10.61 1.24 -6.15
C TRP A 41 -9.55 0.14 -6.10
N TRP A 42 -9.43 -0.69 -7.14
CA TRP A 42 -8.33 -1.67 -7.24
C TRP A 42 -6.98 -0.96 -7.33
N ARG A 43 -6.90 0.20 -7.98
CA ARG A 43 -5.70 1.06 -8.00
C ARG A 43 -5.33 1.57 -6.61
N ARG A 44 -6.30 2.01 -5.79
CA ARG A 44 -6.03 2.51 -4.42
C ARG A 44 -5.62 1.41 -3.45
N VAL A 45 -6.18 0.22 -3.57
CA VAL A 45 -5.77 -0.95 -2.77
C VAL A 45 -4.39 -1.45 -3.20
N ARG A 46 -4.12 -1.50 -4.52
CA ARG A 46 -2.77 -1.78 -5.01
C ARG A 46 -1.79 -0.71 -4.58
N ALA A 47 -2.16 0.57 -4.58
CA ALA A 47 -1.31 1.66 -4.10
C ALA A 47 -0.96 1.58 -2.60
N GLY A 48 -1.63 0.74 -1.80
CA GLY A 48 -1.26 0.46 -0.41
C GLY A 48 -0.33 -0.75 -0.22
N ARG A 49 -0.33 -1.70 -1.16
CA ARG A 49 0.58 -2.88 -1.18
C ARG A 49 1.84 -2.64 -2.02
N ALA A 50 1.69 -1.92 -3.13
CA ALA A 50 2.77 -1.45 -4.00
C ALA A 50 3.89 -0.75 -3.21
N PRO A 51 3.65 0.10 -2.18
CA PRO A 51 4.72 0.78 -1.48
C PRO A 51 5.69 -0.15 -0.75
N ILE A 52 5.21 -1.30 -0.24
CA ILE A 52 6.07 -2.27 0.46
C ILE A 52 6.79 -3.15 -0.55
N GLU A 53 6.09 -3.63 -1.58
CA GLU A 53 6.68 -4.43 -2.67
C GLU A 53 7.76 -3.63 -3.42
N ASP A 54 7.51 -2.34 -3.68
CA ASP A 54 8.45 -1.40 -4.29
C ASP A 54 9.67 -1.18 -3.37
N LEU A 55 9.47 -1.00 -2.07
CA LEU A 55 10.56 -0.84 -1.11
C LEU A 55 11.40 -2.13 -0.97
N GLU A 56 10.77 -3.30 -0.97
CA GLU A 56 11.44 -4.60 -0.89
C GLU A 56 12.22 -4.93 -2.15
N SER A 57 11.63 -4.67 -3.32
CA SER A 57 12.34 -4.81 -4.61
C SER A 57 13.49 -3.82 -4.72
N LEU A 58 13.35 -2.59 -4.24
CA LEU A 58 14.44 -1.61 -4.20
C LEU A 58 15.56 -2.04 -3.23
N ALA A 59 15.22 -2.57 -2.06
CA ALA A 59 16.21 -3.12 -1.13
C ALA A 59 17.02 -4.25 -1.80
N THR A 60 16.33 -5.11 -2.54
CA THR A 60 16.96 -6.20 -3.32
C THR A 60 17.90 -5.64 -4.40
N VAL A 61 17.47 -4.61 -5.13
CA VAL A 61 18.32 -3.93 -6.13
C VAL A 61 19.58 -3.33 -5.48
N ALA A 62 19.43 -2.65 -4.34
CA ALA A 62 20.57 -2.08 -3.61
C ALA A 62 21.55 -3.17 -3.12
N ASP A 63 21.05 -4.33 -2.69
CA ASP A 63 21.88 -5.47 -2.32
C ASP A 63 22.65 -6.05 -3.50
N LEU A 64 22.00 -6.20 -4.66
CA LEU A 64 22.61 -6.69 -5.88
C LEU A 64 23.72 -5.73 -6.36
N LEU A 65 23.48 -4.41 -6.31
CA LEU A 65 24.50 -3.40 -6.60
C LEU A 65 25.67 -3.52 -5.63
N ALA A 66 25.39 -3.58 -4.33
CA ALA A 66 26.43 -3.70 -3.32
C ALA A 66 27.24 -5.00 -3.50
N MET A 67 26.60 -6.10 -3.92
CA MET A 67 27.25 -7.38 -4.19
C MET A 67 28.15 -7.31 -5.41
N ALA A 68 27.66 -6.77 -6.52
CA ALA A 68 28.44 -6.59 -7.75
C ALA A 68 29.65 -5.67 -7.53
N LEU A 69 29.47 -4.58 -6.77
CA LEU A 69 30.58 -3.68 -6.44
C LEU A 69 31.61 -4.34 -5.50
N ARG A 70 31.15 -5.14 -4.53
CA ARG A 70 32.06 -5.90 -3.64
C ARG A 70 32.87 -6.96 -4.37
N SER A 71 32.36 -7.52 -5.47
CA SER A 71 33.12 -8.44 -6.31
C SER A 71 34.16 -7.75 -7.20
N GLY A 72 34.33 -6.43 -7.07
CA GLY A 72 35.28 -5.64 -7.86
C GLY A 72 34.76 -5.20 -9.22
N ALA A 73 33.46 -5.35 -9.51
CA ALA A 73 32.90 -4.82 -10.75
C ALA A 73 32.97 -3.29 -10.76
N THR A 74 33.25 -2.70 -11.93
CA THR A 74 33.17 -1.25 -12.11
C THR A 74 31.72 -0.78 -11.94
N PRO A 75 31.47 0.49 -11.53
CA PRO A 75 30.11 1.01 -11.38
C PRO A 75 29.24 0.81 -12.62
N VAL A 76 29.80 1.03 -13.81
CA VAL A 76 29.12 0.77 -15.10
C VAL A 76 28.71 -0.69 -15.23
N SER A 77 29.64 -1.63 -14.99
CA SER A 77 29.37 -3.06 -15.10
C SER A 77 28.37 -3.54 -14.05
N ALA A 78 28.49 -3.05 -12.81
CA ALA A 78 27.58 -3.38 -11.72
C ALA A 78 26.15 -2.96 -12.05
N VAL A 79 25.95 -1.71 -12.49
CA VAL A 79 24.63 -1.21 -12.87
C VAL A 79 24.06 -1.99 -14.07
N ASN A 80 24.86 -2.26 -15.10
CA ASN A 80 24.41 -3.02 -16.27
C ASN A 80 24.00 -4.46 -15.94
N VAL A 81 24.71 -5.12 -15.02
CA VAL A 81 24.36 -6.47 -14.56
C VAL A 81 23.05 -6.44 -13.78
N VAL A 82 22.93 -5.51 -12.83
CA VAL A 82 21.75 -5.44 -11.96
C VAL A 82 20.51 -4.98 -12.71
N ALA A 83 20.64 -4.09 -13.71
CA ALA A 83 19.53 -3.63 -14.54
C ALA A 83 18.81 -4.79 -15.24
N ARG A 84 19.55 -5.81 -15.69
CA ARG A 84 18.99 -6.98 -16.38
C ARG A 84 18.06 -7.81 -15.48
N GLU A 85 18.34 -7.86 -14.19
CA GLU A 85 17.55 -8.62 -13.22
C GLU A 85 16.54 -7.76 -12.46
N ALA A 86 16.72 -6.43 -12.47
CA ALA A 86 15.84 -5.53 -11.75
C ALA A 86 14.41 -5.56 -12.31
N PRO A 87 13.39 -5.59 -11.43
CA PRO A 87 12.01 -5.38 -11.82
C PRO A 87 11.79 -3.90 -12.20
N ARG A 88 10.72 -3.63 -12.98
CA ARG A 88 10.22 -2.25 -13.13
C ARG A 88 9.60 -1.78 -11.81
N PRO A 89 9.75 -0.50 -11.41
CA PRO A 89 10.32 0.61 -12.19
C PRO A 89 11.86 0.73 -12.13
N TRP A 90 12.53 0.01 -11.23
CA TRP A 90 13.96 0.20 -10.96
C TRP A 90 14.89 -0.08 -12.13
N ARG A 91 14.48 -0.97 -13.04
CA ARG A 91 15.20 -1.21 -14.29
C ARG A 91 15.41 0.07 -15.10
N GLU A 92 14.38 0.89 -15.26
CA GLU A 92 14.43 2.10 -16.08
C GLU A 92 15.41 3.12 -15.46
N VAL A 93 15.34 3.27 -14.13
CA VAL A 93 16.29 4.10 -13.36
C VAL A 93 17.73 3.61 -13.54
N LEU A 94 17.97 2.29 -13.43
CA LEU A 94 19.30 1.72 -13.58
C LEU A 94 19.84 1.83 -15.02
N GLU A 95 18.99 1.70 -16.03
CA GLU A 95 19.37 1.89 -17.43
C GLU A 95 19.83 3.34 -17.67
N GLU A 96 19.09 4.33 -17.17
CA GLU A 96 19.48 5.74 -17.25
C GLU A 96 20.79 6.04 -16.49
N VAL A 97 20.93 5.50 -15.28
CA VAL A 97 22.16 5.59 -14.50
C VAL A 97 23.33 4.95 -15.26
N GLY A 98 23.13 3.79 -15.87
CA GLY A 98 24.13 3.08 -16.66
C GLY A 98 24.58 3.88 -17.88
N VAL A 99 23.65 4.51 -18.59
CA VAL A 99 23.95 5.42 -19.71
C VAL A 99 24.78 6.61 -19.25
N GLN A 100 24.43 7.20 -18.10
CA GLN A 100 25.17 8.34 -17.55
C GLN A 100 26.60 7.97 -17.15
N LEU A 101 26.78 6.82 -16.47
CA LEU A 101 28.10 6.31 -16.11
C LEU A 101 28.94 5.97 -17.34
N ALA A 102 28.33 5.40 -18.38
CA ALA A 102 29.04 5.06 -19.62
C ALA A 102 29.56 6.31 -20.37
N ARG A 103 28.93 7.47 -20.16
CA ARG A 103 29.39 8.77 -20.66
C ARG A 103 30.45 9.43 -19.77
N GLY A 104 30.82 8.80 -18.66
CA GLY A 104 31.72 9.37 -17.65
C GLY A 104 31.10 10.48 -16.81
N GLY A 105 29.76 10.60 -16.81
CA GLY A 105 29.04 11.59 -16.02
C GLY A 105 28.79 11.13 -14.59
N ALA A 106 28.48 12.08 -13.70
CA ALA A 106 28.04 11.80 -12.34
C ALA A 106 26.62 11.17 -12.35
N ALA A 107 26.50 9.98 -11.80
CA ALA A 107 25.23 9.25 -11.71
C ALA A 107 24.40 9.66 -10.49
N GLY A 108 25.00 10.29 -9.48
CA GLY A 108 24.30 10.81 -8.31
C GLY A 108 23.14 11.74 -8.69
N VAL A 109 23.32 12.58 -9.72
CA VAL A 109 22.28 13.49 -10.23
C VAL A 109 21.06 12.73 -10.77
N VAL A 110 21.27 11.64 -11.51
CA VAL A 110 20.19 10.82 -12.06
C VAL A 110 19.42 10.13 -10.94
N TRP A 111 20.14 9.57 -9.96
CA TRP A 111 19.51 8.99 -8.77
C TRP A 111 18.67 10.03 -8.00
N GLN A 112 19.17 11.24 -7.83
CA GLN A 112 18.46 12.32 -7.13
C GLN A 112 17.22 12.79 -7.89
N LEU A 113 17.27 12.82 -9.22
CA LEU A 113 16.12 13.17 -10.05
C LEU A 113 14.98 12.17 -9.83
N HIS A 114 15.27 10.87 -9.97
CA HIS A 114 14.30 9.80 -9.74
C HIS A 114 13.84 9.72 -8.28
N ALA A 115 14.66 10.15 -7.32
CA ALA A 115 14.26 10.20 -5.91
C ALA A 115 13.15 11.23 -5.62
N ARG A 116 12.91 12.20 -6.52
CA ARG A 116 11.78 13.14 -6.39
C ARG A 116 10.44 12.46 -6.66
N ASP A 117 10.40 11.60 -7.66
CA ASP A 117 9.20 10.84 -8.04
C ASP A 117 9.05 9.56 -7.20
N HIS A 118 10.18 8.99 -6.77
CA HIS A 118 10.25 7.80 -5.93
C HIS A 118 11.05 8.08 -4.64
N PRO A 119 10.41 8.61 -3.58
CA PRO A 119 11.09 8.98 -2.33
C PRO A 119 11.88 7.85 -1.66
N HIS A 120 11.53 6.59 -1.94
CA HIS A 120 12.25 5.43 -1.44
C HIS A 120 13.69 5.32 -1.97
N LEU A 121 14.03 5.97 -3.09
CA LEU A 121 15.38 6.03 -3.65
C LEU A 121 16.35 6.93 -2.89
N ALA A 122 15.86 7.81 -2.00
CA ALA A 122 16.70 8.79 -1.31
C ALA A 122 17.95 8.20 -0.61
N PRO A 123 17.89 7.03 0.08
CA PRO A 123 19.08 6.42 0.67
C PRO A 123 20.11 5.94 -0.37
N VAL A 124 19.68 5.51 -1.55
CA VAL A 124 20.57 5.08 -2.64
C VAL A 124 21.17 6.32 -3.32
N ALA A 125 20.35 7.32 -3.64
CA ALA A 125 20.77 8.56 -4.25
C ALA A 125 21.79 9.32 -3.39
N GLY A 126 21.51 9.45 -2.08
CA GLY A 126 22.41 10.11 -1.14
C GLY A 126 23.74 9.37 -1.00
N ALA A 127 23.70 8.04 -0.83
CA ALA A 127 24.91 7.24 -0.69
C ALA A 127 25.77 7.23 -1.97
N TRP A 128 25.13 7.23 -3.15
CA TRP A 128 25.83 7.29 -4.43
C TRP A 128 26.49 8.66 -4.63
N SER A 129 25.74 9.74 -4.43
CA SER A 129 26.25 11.11 -4.58
C SER A 129 27.39 11.38 -3.60
N LEU A 130 27.24 10.94 -2.34
CA LEU A 130 28.30 11.05 -1.33
C LEU A 130 29.58 10.30 -1.73
N SER A 131 29.43 9.12 -2.34
CA SER A 131 30.55 8.35 -2.87
C SER A 131 31.24 9.03 -4.06
N GLU A 132 30.48 9.67 -4.95
CA GLU A 132 31.05 10.44 -6.06
C GLU A 132 31.74 11.72 -5.57
N ASP A 133 31.11 12.46 -4.66
CA ASP A 133 31.60 13.77 -4.17
C ASP A 133 32.82 13.63 -3.26
N LEU A 134 32.83 12.63 -2.37
CA LEU A 134 33.89 12.43 -1.37
C LEU A 134 34.89 11.34 -1.75
N GLY A 135 34.71 10.67 -2.89
CA GLY A 135 35.57 9.57 -3.34
C GLY A 135 35.55 8.33 -2.44
N VAL A 136 34.54 8.18 -1.57
CA VAL A 136 34.40 7.01 -0.69
C VAL A 136 33.90 5.79 -1.44
N ALA A 137 34.42 4.62 -1.07
CA ALA A 137 34.11 3.36 -1.74
C ALA A 137 32.60 3.12 -1.88
N LEU A 138 32.14 2.93 -3.11
CA LEU A 138 30.71 2.80 -3.44
C LEU A 138 30.09 1.50 -2.88
N ALA A 139 30.87 0.43 -2.78
CA ALA A 139 30.42 -0.86 -2.28
C ALA A 139 29.86 -0.81 -0.83
N PRO A 140 30.59 -0.27 0.18
CA PRO A 140 30.04 -0.11 1.53
C PRO A 140 28.91 0.93 1.61
N SER A 141 28.92 1.97 0.76
CA SER A 141 27.82 2.94 0.67
C SER A 141 26.51 2.27 0.24
N MET A 142 26.54 1.50 -0.86
CA MET A 142 25.38 0.74 -1.33
C MET A 142 24.93 -0.34 -0.32
N ALA A 143 25.88 -0.99 0.35
CA ALA A 143 25.55 -1.95 1.41
C ALA A 143 24.81 -1.28 2.58
N THR A 144 25.17 -0.04 2.90
CA THR A 144 24.52 0.76 3.94
C THR A 144 23.11 1.16 3.50
N SER A 145 22.93 1.63 2.26
CA SER A 145 21.60 1.92 1.70
C SER A 145 20.70 0.68 1.72
N ALA A 146 21.22 -0.49 1.34
CA ALA A 146 20.47 -1.74 1.39
C ALA A 146 20.04 -2.11 2.82
N LYS A 147 20.92 -1.95 3.81
CA LYS A 147 20.57 -2.13 5.25
C LYS A 147 19.47 -1.17 5.69
N VAL A 148 19.56 0.12 5.32
CA VAL A 148 18.53 1.13 5.63
C VAL A 148 17.19 0.74 5.01
N LEU A 149 17.17 0.34 3.74
CA LEU A 149 15.95 -0.07 3.05
C LEU A 149 15.33 -1.32 3.68
N ARG A 150 16.14 -2.35 4.01
CA ARG A 150 15.67 -3.55 4.73
C ARG A 150 15.10 -3.21 6.10
N ALA A 151 15.73 -2.31 6.84
CA ALA A 151 15.22 -1.84 8.13
C ALA A 151 13.84 -1.19 7.98
N ARG A 152 13.64 -0.39 6.91
CA ARG A 152 12.33 0.20 6.59
C ARG A 152 11.28 -0.87 6.24
N VAL A 153 11.64 -1.89 5.44
CA VAL A 153 10.74 -3.02 5.13
C VAL A 153 10.34 -3.75 6.41
N GLN A 154 11.30 -4.08 7.27
CA GLN A 154 11.04 -4.76 8.53
C GLN A 154 10.18 -3.93 9.49
N ALA A 155 10.46 -2.63 9.60
CA ALA A 155 9.65 -1.71 10.40
C ALA A 155 8.20 -1.71 9.90
N ARG A 156 7.99 -1.67 8.58
CA ARG A 156 6.65 -1.68 8.01
C ARG A 156 5.91 -3.00 8.25
N ARG A 157 6.59 -4.13 8.07
CA ARG A 157 6.04 -5.46 8.39
C ARG A 157 5.66 -5.60 9.87
N ARG A 158 6.45 -5.03 10.79
CA ARG A 158 6.15 -5.01 12.23
C ARG A 158 4.91 -4.18 12.54
N LEU A 159 4.76 -3.01 11.90
CA LEU A 159 3.56 -2.17 12.03
C LEU A 159 2.31 -2.87 11.47
N ASP A 160 2.43 -3.55 10.34
CA ASP A 160 1.32 -4.29 9.75
C ASP A 160 0.91 -5.47 10.67
N ALA A 161 1.88 -6.18 11.24
CA ALA A 161 1.61 -7.27 12.18
C ALA A 161 0.98 -6.78 13.49
N SER A 162 1.48 -5.68 14.07
CA SER A 162 0.94 -5.14 15.33
C SER A 162 -0.46 -4.55 15.16
N THR A 163 -0.78 -4.00 14.00
CA THR A 163 -2.10 -3.44 13.69
C THR A 163 -3.10 -4.45 13.17
N ALA A 164 -2.69 -5.69 12.87
CA ALA A 164 -3.56 -6.74 12.33
C ALA A 164 -4.71 -7.09 13.30
N GLY A 165 -4.40 -7.24 14.60
CA GLY A 165 -5.41 -7.54 15.63
C GLY A 165 -6.46 -6.43 15.77
N ALA A 166 -6.00 -5.18 15.89
CA ALA A 166 -6.89 -4.01 15.96
C ALA A 166 -7.79 -3.90 14.72
N ARG A 167 -7.24 -4.19 13.54
CA ARG A 167 -7.98 -4.18 12.27
C ARG A 167 -9.01 -5.31 12.20
N ALA A 168 -8.69 -6.51 12.69
CA ALA A 168 -9.62 -7.63 12.74
C ALA A 168 -10.83 -7.33 13.63
N THR A 169 -10.63 -6.75 14.82
CA THR A 169 -11.74 -6.36 15.71
C THR A 169 -12.60 -5.27 15.10
N MET A 170 -12.00 -4.26 14.47
CA MET A 170 -12.76 -3.23 13.74
C MET A 170 -13.63 -3.88 12.65
N HIS A 171 -13.09 -4.83 11.88
CA HIS A 171 -13.86 -5.56 10.87
C HIS A 171 -14.98 -6.39 11.47
N LEU A 172 -14.74 -7.08 12.59
CA LEU A 172 -15.76 -7.88 13.27
C LEU A 172 -16.92 -6.99 13.74
N LEU A 173 -16.62 -5.89 14.43
CA LEU A 173 -17.62 -4.95 14.94
C LEU A 173 -18.40 -4.24 13.83
N THR A 174 -17.79 -4.02 12.67
CA THR A 174 -18.44 -3.38 11.52
C THR A 174 -19.26 -4.35 10.67
N LEU A 175 -18.93 -5.65 10.71
CA LEU A 175 -19.72 -6.72 10.09
C LEU A 175 -20.92 -7.15 10.92
N LEU A 176 -20.86 -6.97 12.25
CA LEU A 176 -21.92 -7.40 13.17
C LEU A 176 -23.32 -6.83 12.84
N PRO A 177 -23.49 -5.53 12.48
CA PRO A 177 -24.79 -4.98 12.11
C PRO A 177 -25.33 -5.57 10.81
N LEU A 178 -24.45 -5.87 9.85
CA LEU A 178 -24.81 -6.52 8.58
C LEU A 178 -25.27 -7.95 8.81
N ALA A 179 -24.59 -8.68 9.71
CA ALA A 179 -25.02 -10.02 10.12
C ALA A 179 -26.41 -9.98 10.78
N GLY A 180 -26.67 -8.99 11.63
CA GLY A 180 -27.99 -8.76 12.22
C GLY A 180 -29.09 -8.48 11.18
N LEU A 181 -28.80 -7.67 10.17
CA LEU A 181 -29.75 -7.37 9.09
C LEU A 181 -30.05 -8.61 8.23
N LEU A 182 -29.03 -9.42 7.93
CA LEU A 182 -29.19 -10.68 7.19
C LEU A 182 -30.00 -11.70 8.00
N ALA A 183 -29.74 -11.81 9.31
CA ALA A 183 -30.51 -12.67 10.20
C ALA A 183 -31.98 -12.23 10.24
N GLY A 184 -32.27 -10.94 10.36
CA GLY A 184 -33.64 -10.40 10.31
C GLY A 184 -34.38 -10.76 9.01
N PHE A 185 -33.70 -10.65 7.87
CA PHE A 185 -34.24 -11.08 6.57
C PHE A 185 -34.55 -12.58 6.52
N ALA A 186 -33.69 -13.42 7.09
CA ALA A 186 -33.86 -14.88 7.11
C ALA A 186 -35.05 -15.33 7.98
N PHE A 187 -35.37 -14.57 9.04
CA PHE A 187 -36.56 -14.80 9.86
C PHE A 187 -37.87 -14.32 9.21
N GLY A 188 -37.84 -13.85 7.96
CA GLY A 188 -39.04 -13.40 7.24
C GLY A 188 -39.57 -12.05 7.71
N LEU A 189 -38.80 -11.32 8.53
CA LEU A 189 -39.11 -9.92 8.86
C LEU A 189 -38.90 -9.10 7.61
N THR A 190 -39.97 -8.79 6.89
CA THR A 190 -39.87 -7.78 5.84
C THR A 190 -39.60 -6.45 6.56
N PRO A 191 -38.55 -5.68 6.17
CA PRO A 191 -38.24 -4.40 6.81
C PRO A 191 -39.45 -3.44 6.83
N TRP A 192 -40.40 -3.66 5.93
CA TRP A 192 -41.62 -2.91 5.79
C TRP A 192 -42.64 -3.14 6.92
N GLU A 193 -42.86 -4.39 7.35
CA GLU A 193 -43.84 -4.71 8.41
C GLU A 193 -43.42 -4.15 9.78
N VAL A 194 -42.10 -4.11 10.04
CA VAL A 194 -41.53 -3.64 11.32
C VAL A 194 -41.29 -2.13 11.36
N TYR A 195 -40.84 -1.52 10.26
CA TYR A 195 -40.46 -0.09 10.22
C TYR A 195 -41.45 0.82 9.49
N GLY A 196 -42.40 0.27 8.74
CA GLY A 196 -43.34 1.06 7.92
C GLY A 196 -44.47 1.73 8.70
N HIS A 197 -44.75 1.27 9.92
CA HIS A 197 -45.93 1.70 10.68
C HIS A 197 -45.75 2.98 11.50
N SER A 198 -44.51 3.43 11.76
CA SER A 198 -44.27 4.61 12.60
C SER A 198 -43.04 5.42 12.20
N PRO A 199 -43.16 6.76 12.03
CA PRO A 199 -42.03 7.63 11.67
C PRO A 199 -40.90 7.62 12.71
N LEU A 200 -41.20 7.30 13.97
CA LEU A 200 -40.20 7.16 15.05
C LEU A 200 -39.24 5.98 14.80
N THR A 201 -39.74 4.88 14.23
CA THR A 201 -38.92 3.71 13.90
C THR A 201 -37.98 3.99 12.73
N MET A 202 -38.44 4.80 11.76
CA MET A 202 -37.61 5.23 10.63
C MET A 202 -36.49 6.18 11.08
N LEU A 203 -36.79 7.08 12.03
CA LEU A 203 -35.80 7.97 12.62
C LEU A 203 -34.70 7.18 13.36
N SER A 204 -35.07 6.14 14.13
CA SER A 204 -34.10 5.34 14.87
C SER A 204 -33.16 4.55 13.95
N VAL A 205 -33.65 4.04 12.83
CA VAL A 205 -32.82 3.38 11.80
C VAL A 205 -31.82 4.35 11.19
N VAL A 206 -32.29 5.53 10.78
CA VAL A 206 -31.42 6.57 10.20
C VAL A 206 -30.35 7.00 11.19
N VAL A 207 -30.71 7.20 12.46
CA VAL A 207 -29.78 7.55 13.54
C VAL A 207 -28.78 6.42 13.78
N GLY A 208 -29.22 5.16 13.84
CA GLY A 208 -28.33 4.01 14.02
C GLY A 208 -27.34 3.84 12.86
N LEU A 209 -27.80 4.04 11.63
CA LEU A 209 -26.94 3.99 10.44
C LEU A 209 -25.92 5.14 10.44
N ALA A 210 -26.36 6.34 10.82
CA ALA A 210 -25.52 7.53 10.93
C ALA A 210 -24.45 7.35 12.02
N LEU A 211 -24.81 6.82 13.20
CA LEU A 211 -23.84 6.50 14.26
C LEU A 211 -22.85 5.43 13.82
N THR A 212 -23.30 4.41 13.10
CA THR A 212 -22.42 3.34 12.59
C THR A 212 -21.42 3.91 11.57
N ALA A 213 -21.89 4.76 10.65
CA ALA A 213 -21.05 5.44 9.68
C ALA A 213 -20.05 6.39 10.37
N ALA A 214 -20.50 7.15 11.37
CA ALA A 214 -19.66 8.05 12.16
C ALA A 214 -18.60 7.29 12.95
N GLY A 215 -18.96 6.20 13.63
CA GLY A 215 -18.04 5.34 14.36
C GLY A 215 -16.96 4.75 13.45
N TRP A 216 -17.34 4.32 12.25
CA TRP A 216 -16.39 3.83 11.26
C TRP A 216 -15.42 4.92 10.76
N LEU A 217 -15.93 6.12 10.48
CA LEU A 217 -15.11 7.26 10.09
C LEU A 217 -14.10 7.65 11.18
N VAL A 218 -14.53 7.68 12.44
CA VAL A 218 -13.68 7.98 13.59
C VAL A 218 -12.62 6.91 13.78
N CYS A 219 -12.98 5.62 13.75
CA CYS A 219 -12.00 4.53 13.84
C CYS A 219 -10.97 4.61 12.71
N ARG A 220 -11.40 4.90 11.48
CA ARG A 220 -10.49 5.05 10.33
C ARG A 220 -9.58 6.26 10.48
N TRP A 221 -10.10 7.37 11.01
CA TRP A 221 -9.33 8.57 11.28
C TRP A 221 -8.28 8.34 12.37
N VAL A 222 -8.66 7.70 13.48
CA VAL A 222 -7.74 7.34 14.57
C VAL A 222 -6.66 6.37 14.07
N LEU A 223 -7.04 5.33 13.31
CA LEU A 223 -6.08 4.37 12.77
C LEU A 223 -5.12 5.02 11.76
N GLY A 224 -5.64 5.90 10.88
CA GLY A 224 -4.82 6.67 9.95
C GLY A 224 -3.83 7.59 10.66
N ARG A 225 -4.26 8.20 11.77
CA ARG A 225 -3.42 9.07 12.59
C ARG A 225 -2.37 8.30 13.40
N ALA A 226 -2.68 7.08 13.85
CA ALA A 226 -1.75 6.22 14.56
C ALA A 226 -0.70 5.55 13.65
N VAL A 227 -1.00 5.39 12.36
CA VAL A 227 -0.10 4.79 11.36
C VAL A 227 0.71 5.86 10.61
N ALA A 228 0.38 7.14 10.74
CA ALA A 228 1.20 8.22 10.22
C ALA A 228 2.57 8.18 10.91
N PRO A 229 3.69 8.03 10.17
CA PRO A 229 5.02 8.08 10.77
C PRO A 229 5.15 9.44 11.46
N ARG A 230 5.47 9.43 12.76
CA ARG A 230 5.93 10.64 13.44
C ARG A 230 7.22 11.04 12.73
N GLU A 231 7.15 12.10 11.94
CA GLU A 231 8.33 12.82 11.49
C GLU A 231 8.93 13.45 12.75
N GLU A 232 9.84 12.70 13.38
CA GLU A 232 10.73 13.25 14.38
C GLU A 232 11.68 14.19 13.62
N ALA A 233 11.45 15.49 13.80
CA ALA A 233 12.27 16.59 13.33
C ALA A 233 13.57 16.69 14.14
#